data_AF-A0A0Q8B254-F1
#
_entry.id   AF-A0A0Q8B254-F1
#
_cell.length_a   1.000
_cell.length_b   1.000
_cell.length_c   1.000
_cell.angle_alpha   90.00
_cell.angle_beta   90.00
_cell.angle_gamma   90.00
#
_symmetry.space_group_name_H-M   'P 1'
#
loop_
_entity.id
_entity.type
_entity.pdbx_description
1 polymer ?
#
loop_
_entity_poly.entity_id
_entity_poly.type
_entity_poly.pdbx_seq_one_letter_code
_entity_poly.pdbx_strand_id
1 'polypeptide(L)'
;MSGSEALQSAAQRVDVLDAAGHIIANPRRNAVGASSSTVLALAVATERFWAVCVEADLLLRALRLPQDTDENCAVADAAIAHQASEVARLLSAIRVETQALTEKEMKDGSSNA
;
A
#
# COMPACT_ATOMS: atom_id res chain seq x y z
N MET A 1 22.46 14.69 4.35
CA MET A 1 21.27 13.83 4.58
C MET A 1 21.32 13.32 6.00
N SER A 2 20.22 13.41 6.74
CA SER A 2 20.12 12.82 8.08
C SER A 2 20.04 11.29 7.98
N GLY A 3 20.41 10.56 9.05
CA GLY A 3 20.29 9.09 9.07
C GLY A 3 18.85 8.60 8.85
N SER A 4 17.85 9.39 9.25
CA SER A 4 16.43 9.11 9.02
C SER A 4 16.05 9.19 7.54
N GLU A 5 16.50 10.24 6.83
CA GLU A 5 16.26 10.40 5.39
C GLU A 5 16.90 9.27 4.58
N ALA A 6 18.11 8.85 4.96
CA ALA A 6 18.79 7.73 4.31
C ALA A 6 18.02 6.41 4.47
N LEU A 7 17.49 6.16 5.68
CA LEU A 7 16.66 4.99 5.96
C LEU A 7 15.34 5.01 5.17
N GLN A 8 14.65 6.15 5.14
CA GLN A 8 13.42 6.32 4.35
C GLN A 8 13.67 6.09 2.86
N SER A 9 14.75 6.67 2.31
CA SER A 9 15.14 6.47 0.92
C SER A 9 15.52 5.01 0.61
N ALA A 10 16.10 4.29 1.57
CA ALA A 10 16.39 2.87 1.42
C ALA A 10 15.12 2.02 1.50
N ALA A 11 14.20 2.34 2.41
CA ALA A 11 12.92 1.64 2.55
C ALA A 11 12.04 1.78 1.29
N GLN A 12 12.04 2.97 0.66
CA GLN A 12 11.35 3.19 -0.61
C GLN A 12 11.86 2.32 -1.76
N ARG A 13 13.06 1.72 -1.64
CA ARG A 13 13.65 0.84 -2.66
C ARG A 13 13.38 -0.64 -2.42
N VAL A 14 12.70 -1.00 -1.33
CA VAL A 14 12.44 -2.40 -0.98
C VAL A 14 11.26 -2.90 -1.79
N ASP A 15 11.43 -4.00 -2.51
CA ASP A 15 10.30 -4.80 -2.98
C ASP A 15 9.63 -5.47 -1.78
N VAL A 16 8.49 -4.90 -1.38
CA VAL A 16 7.72 -5.34 -0.21
C VAL A 16 7.18 -6.76 -0.39
N LEU A 17 6.77 -7.14 -1.60
CA LEU A 17 6.17 -8.45 -1.86
C LEU A 17 7.23 -9.54 -1.83
N ASP A 18 8.38 -9.31 -2.46
CA ASP A 18 9.52 -10.24 -2.39
C ASP A 18 10.05 -10.35 -0.96
N ALA A 19 10.23 -9.22 -0.27
CA ALA A 19 10.67 -9.21 1.13
C ALA A 19 9.70 -9.98 2.06
N ALA A 20 8.40 -9.75 1.91
CA ALA A 20 7.39 -10.48 2.67
C ALA A 20 7.42 -11.98 2.35
N GLY A 21 7.49 -12.36 1.07
CA GLY A 21 7.60 -13.75 0.64
C GLY A 21 8.84 -14.44 1.20
N HIS A 22 9.98 -13.76 1.17
CA HIS A 22 11.23 -14.25 1.74
C HIS A 22 11.12 -14.48 3.25
N ILE A 23 10.51 -13.55 3.99
CA ILE A 23 10.28 -13.70 5.43
C ILE A 23 9.34 -14.88 5.71
N ILE A 24 8.22 -14.99 4.97
CA ILE A 24 7.22 -16.04 5.14
C ILE A 24 7.84 -17.44 4.92
N ALA A 25 8.75 -17.59 3.97
CA ALA A 25 9.40 -18.86 3.66
C ALA A 25 10.23 -19.44 4.82
N ASN A 26 10.85 -18.59 5.65
CA ASN A 26 11.55 -19.02 6.87
C ASN A 26 11.58 -17.91 7.94
N PRO A 27 10.50 -17.72 8.71
CA PRO A 27 10.36 -16.55 9.58
C PRO A 27 11.43 -16.49 10.68
N ARG A 28 11.81 -17.64 11.25
CA ARG A 28 12.80 -17.70 12.34
C ARG A 28 14.17 -17.17 11.92
N ARG A 29 14.55 -17.37 10.67
CA ARG A 29 15.85 -16.92 10.14
C ARG A 29 15.73 -15.55 9.48
N ASN A 30 14.75 -15.39 8.60
CA ASN A 30 14.70 -14.27 7.67
C ASN A 30 14.11 -13.01 8.31
N ALA A 31 13.22 -13.13 9.30
CA ALA A 31 12.76 -11.96 10.05
C ALA A 31 13.88 -11.35 10.91
N VAL A 32 14.71 -12.18 11.53
CA VAL A 32 15.84 -11.72 12.36
C VAL A 32 16.93 -11.06 11.51
N GLY A 33 17.15 -11.54 10.29
CA GLY A 33 18.11 -10.98 9.34
C GLY A 33 17.60 -9.78 8.54
N ALA A 34 16.34 -9.36 8.71
CA ALA A 34 15.76 -8.28 7.94
C ALA A 34 16.43 -6.94 8.30
N SER A 35 16.81 -6.18 7.27
CA SER A 35 17.39 -4.84 7.46
C SER A 35 16.35 -3.87 8.03
N SER A 36 16.80 -2.81 8.72
CA SER A 36 15.90 -1.76 9.21
C SER A 36 15.07 -1.11 8.11
N SER A 37 15.60 -0.98 6.88
CA SER A 37 14.86 -0.47 5.73
C SER A 37 13.76 -1.44 5.28
N THR A 38 14.03 -2.76 5.33
CA THR A 38 13.02 -3.80 5.05
C THR A 38 11.89 -3.75 6.09
N VAL A 39 12.25 -3.65 7.37
CA VAL A 39 11.27 -3.53 8.45
C VAL A 39 10.41 -2.28 8.28
N LEU A 40 11.02 -1.12 7.99
CA LEU A 40 10.29 0.12 7.75
C LEU A 40 9.37 0.02 6.52
N ALA A 41 9.83 -0.56 5.42
CA ALA A 41 9.03 -0.74 4.22
C ALA A 41 7.80 -1.63 4.47
N LEU A 42 7.98 -2.74 5.20
CA LEU A 42 6.88 -3.64 5.58
C LEU A 42 5.88 -2.97 6.53
N ALA A 43 6.36 -2.14 7.46
CA ALA A 43 5.50 -1.38 8.37
C ALA A 43 4.64 -0.36 7.60
N VAL A 44 5.25 0.41 6.69
CA VAL A 44 4.54 1.38 5.83
C VAL A 44 3.53 0.67 4.92
N ALA A 45 3.91 -0.47 4.32
CA ALA A 45 3.01 -1.24 3.50
C ALA A 45 1.80 -1.77 4.30
N THR A 46 2.04 -2.21 5.55
CA THR A 46 0.99 -2.66 6.46
C THR A 46 0.03 -1.53 6.80
N GLU A 47 0.53 -0.34 7.12
CA GLU A 47 -0.28 0.85 7.39
C GLU A 47 -1.18 1.21 6.20
N ARG A 48 -0.60 1.22 4.98
CA ARG A 48 -1.34 1.53 3.76
C ARG A 48 -2.39 0.48 3.41
N PHE A 49 -2.07 -0.80 3.61
CA PHE A 49 -3.04 -1.88 3.46
C PHE A 49 -4.23 -1.70 4.41
N TRP A 50 -3.97 -1.36 5.68
CA TRP A 50 -5.03 -1.08 6.64
C TRP A 50 -5.88 0.12 6.28
N ALA A 51 -5.28 1.19 5.73
CA ALA A 51 -6.04 2.31 5.20
C ALA A 51 -7.03 1.86 4.10
N VAL A 52 -6.58 1.02 3.16
CA VAL A 52 -7.48 0.45 2.12
C VAL A 52 -8.59 -0.39 2.75
N CYS A 53 -8.28 -1.24 3.73
CA CYS A 53 -9.28 -2.07 4.39
C CYS A 53 -10.34 -1.24 5.13
N VAL A 54 -9.95 -0.14 5.77
CA VAL A 54 -10.89 0.76 6.46
C VAL A 54 -11.85 1.40 5.46
N GLU A 55 -11.35 1.97 4.37
CA GLU A 55 -12.23 2.59 3.37
C GLU A 55 -13.10 1.55 2.64
N ALA A 56 -12.59 0.34 2.43
CA ALA A 56 -13.38 -0.75 1.88
C ALA A 56 -14.52 -1.19 2.82
N ASP A 57 -14.30 -1.24 4.14
CA ASP A 57 -15.36 -1.50 5.11
C ASP A 57 -16.41 -0.38 5.12
N LEU A 58 -15.97 0.88 5.02
CA LEU A 58 -16.88 2.03 4.90
C LEU A 58 -17.72 1.96 3.61
N LEU A 59 -17.11 1.54 2.49
CA LEU A 59 -17.84 1.29 1.25
C LEU A 59 -18.89 0.17 1.42
N LEU A 60 -18.54 -0.94 2.07
CA LEU A 60 -19.49 -2.02 2.35
C LEU A 60 -20.65 -1.56 3.25
N ARG A 61 -20.41 -0.64 4.18
CA ARG A 61 -21.46 -0.02 4.99
C ARG A 61 -22.32 0.94 4.17
N ALA A 62 -21.72 1.73 3.27
CA ALA A 62 -22.45 2.62 2.37
C ALA A 62 -23.41 1.84 1.46
N LEU A 63 -22.98 0.69 0.94
CA LEU A 63 -23.81 -0.24 0.14
C LEU A 63 -24.99 -0.86 0.92
N ARG A 64 -25.00 -0.74 2.25
CA ARG A 64 -26.07 -1.26 3.13
C ARG A 64 -27.00 -0.15 3.64
N LEU A 65 -26.78 1.11 3.24
CA LEU A 65 -27.69 2.18 3.59
C LEU A 65 -29.08 1.92 3.00
N PRO A 66 -30.16 2.30 3.70
CA PRO A 66 -31.50 2.27 3.13
C PRO A 66 -31.57 3.06 1.82
N GLN A 67 -32.39 2.60 0.88
CA GLN A 67 -32.64 3.25 -0.41
C GLN A 67 -34.15 3.30 -0.70
N ASP A 68 -34.93 3.49 0.37
CA ASP A 68 -36.39 3.51 0.37
C ASP A 68 -36.99 4.88 0.03
N THR A 69 -36.18 5.94 0.05
CA THR A 69 -36.57 7.30 -0.35
C THR A 69 -35.51 7.91 -1.27
N ASP A 70 -35.90 8.91 -2.08
CA ASP A 70 -34.96 9.63 -2.95
C ASP A 70 -33.82 10.30 -2.16
N GLU A 71 -34.11 10.80 -0.95
CA GLU A 71 -33.10 11.36 -0.05
C GLU A 71 -32.11 10.29 0.41
N ASN A 72 -32.61 9.11 0.82
CA ASN A 72 -31.77 7.99 1.24
C ASN A 72 -30.94 7.44 0.08
N CYS A 73 -31.49 7.40 -1.14
CA CYS A 73 -30.75 7.07 -2.36
C CYS A 73 -29.60 8.06 -2.60
N ALA A 74 -29.86 9.37 -2.52
CA ALA A 74 -28.83 10.39 -2.72
C ALA A 74 -27.71 10.30 -1.67
N VAL A 75 -28.04 10.02 -0.42
CA VAL A 75 -27.05 9.80 0.65
C VAL A 75 -26.22 8.54 0.39
N ALA A 76 -26.86 7.44 0.00
CA ALA A 76 -26.17 6.19 -0.33
C ALA A 76 -25.22 6.38 -1.52
N ASP A 77 -25.68 7.01 -2.59
CA ASP A 77 -24.87 7.27 -3.79
C ASP A 77 -23.67 8.17 -3.49
N ALA A 78 -23.86 9.24 -2.70
CA ALA A 78 -22.78 10.12 -2.28
C ALA A 78 -21.72 9.37 -1.44
N ALA A 79 -22.17 8.54 -0.50
CA ALA A 79 -21.28 7.72 0.33
C ALA A 79 -20.52 6.68 -0.50
N ILE A 80 -21.20 5.98 -1.42
CA ILE A 80 -20.57 5.01 -2.33
C ILE A 80 -19.53 5.69 -3.21
N ALA A 81 -19.88 6.83 -3.84
CA ALA A 81 -18.98 7.56 -4.71
C ALA A 81 -17.72 8.04 -3.98
N HIS A 82 -17.89 8.58 -2.77
CA HIS A 82 -16.77 9.03 -1.95
C HIS A 82 -15.84 7.86 -1.58
N GLN A 83 -16.39 6.77 -1.03
CA GLN A 83 -15.56 5.65 -0.57
C GLN A 83 -14.91 4.88 -1.72
N ALA A 84 -15.59 4.74 -2.86
CA ALA A 84 -14.99 4.18 -4.06
C ALA A 84 -13.80 5.02 -4.56
N SER A 85 -13.92 6.36 -4.50
CA SER A 85 -12.82 7.27 -4.85
C SER A 85 -11.63 7.12 -3.89
N GLU A 86 -11.86 7.03 -2.58
CA GLU A 86 -10.78 6.88 -1.60
C GLU A 86 -10.06 5.53 -1.73
N VAL A 87 -10.79 4.44 -1.91
CA VAL A 87 -10.19 3.12 -2.19
C VAL A 87 -9.34 3.17 -3.47
N ALA A 88 -9.85 3.78 -4.54
CA ALA A 88 -9.11 3.92 -5.79
C ALA A 88 -7.84 4.75 -5.62
N ARG A 89 -7.91 5.86 -4.88
CA ARG A 89 -6.76 6.72 -4.57
C ARG A 89 -5.68 5.97 -3.79
N LEU A 90 -6.06 5.23 -2.74
CA LEU A 90 -5.13 4.46 -1.92
C LEU A 90 -4.48 3.31 -2.70
N LEU A 91 -5.26 2.58 -3.51
CA LEU A 91 -4.73 1.52 -4.37
C LEU A 91 -3.79 2.07 -5.45
N SER A 92 -4.09 3.25 -6.00
CA SER A 92 -3.22 3.91 -6.98
C SER A 92 -1.86 4.28 -6.37
N ALA A 93 -1.85 4.82 -5.14
CA ALA A 93 -0.61 5.15 -4.44
C ALA A 93 0.31 3.92 -4.28
N ILE A 94 -0.25 2.76 -3.92
CA ILE A 94 0.49 1.49 -3.81
C ILE A 94 1.06 1.06 -5.17
N ARG A 95 0.28 1.19 -6.26
CA ARG A 95 0.71 0.77 -7.60
C ARG A 95 1.79 1.68 -8.19
N VAL A 96 1.66 2.99 -8.05
CA VAL A 96 2.62 3.97 -8.57
C VAL A 96 3.98 3.76 -7.91
N GLU A 97 4.01 3.48 -6.61
CA GLU A 97 5.24 3.16 -5.90
C GLU A 97 5.87 1.85 -6.39
N THR A 98 5.05 0.85 -6.71
CA THR A 98 5.52 -0.42 -7.28
C THR A 98 6.13 -0.22 -8.67
N GLN A 99 5.52 0.62 -9.52
CA GLN A 99 6.03 0.92 -10.87
C GLN A 99 7.34 1.73 -10.85
N ALA A 100 7.43 2.74 -9.98
CA ALA A 100 8.64 3.53 -9.79
C ALA A 100 9.86 2.68 -9.37
N LEU A 101 9.61 1.57 -8.66
CA LEU A 101 10.64 0.59 -8.32
C LEU A 101 11.11 -0.22 -9.54
N THR A 102 10.18 -0.76 -10.32
CA THR A 102 10.51 -1.56 -11.51
C THR A 102 11.28 -0.77 -12.58
N GLU A 103 10.95 0.51 -12.79
CA GLU A 103 11.65 1.36 -13.76
C GLU A 103 13.08 1.70 -13.32
N LYS A 104 13.30 1.83 -12.01
CA LYS A 104 14.63 2.09 -11.46
C LYS A 104 15.54 0.87 -11.59
N GLU A 105 15.03 -0.34 -11.33
CA GLU A 105 15.76 -1.60 -11.51
C GLU A 105 16.18 -1.82 -12.97
N MET A 106 15.31 -1.50 -13.93
CA MET A 106 15.65 -1.58 -15.36
C MET A 106 16.75 -0.59 -15.76
N LYS A 107 16.78 0.60 -15.16
CA LYS A 107 17.76 1.64 -15.46
C LYS A 107 19.14 1.34 -14.85
N ASP A 108 19.18 0.83 -13.62
CA ASP A 108 20.43 0.48 -12.93
C ASP A 108 21.05 -0.82 -13.49
N GLY A 109 20.24 -1.76 -13.98
CA GLY A 109 20.71 -2.98 -14.65
C GLY A 109 21.31 -2.75 -16.06
N SER A 110 20.89 -1.69 -16.75
CA SER A 110 21.37 -1.36 -18.10
C SER A 110 22.74 -0.68 -18.13
N SER A 111 23.27 -0.22 -17.00
CA SER A 111 24.57 0.47 -16.94
C SER A 111 25.79 -0.45 -16.81
N ASN A 112 25.60 -1.78 -16.83
CA ASN A 112 26.68 -2.77 -16.76
C ASN A 112 26.75 -3.71 -17.99
N ALA A 113 26.19 -3.31 -19.13
CA ALA A 113 26.26 -4.05 -20.40
C ALA A 113 27.12 -3.33 -21.44
#